data_AF-A0A3D1XUE3-F1
#
_entry.id   AF-A0A3D1XUE3-F1
#
_cell.length_a   1.000
_cell.length_b   1.000
_cell.length_c   1.000
_cell.angle_alpha   90.00
_cell.angle_beta   90.00
_cell.angle_gamma   90.00
#
_symmetry.space_group_name_H-M   'P 1'
#
loop_
_entity.id
_entity.type
_entity.pdbx_description
1 polymer ?
#
loop_
_entity_poly.entity_id
_entity_poly.type
_entity_poly.pdbx_seq_one_letter_code
_entity_poly.pdbx_strand_id
1 'polypeptide(L)'
;MLFQTLKFYLARLTVSLFLVFGVGFSSLYFFHEVALPNVMFDDLAIQWLIFLVCLFFGFVGYGMLGEQRFYNSLHGLKNIPPKSVVGNIKNQFENLIEFTYSSYFLPATGKRYRNLSVLQFADYLISIGEETPKALNVYVQAFIQSPQNS
;
A
#
# COMPACT_ATOMS: atom_id res chain seq x y z
N MET A 1 -0.51 -7.24 -20.48
CA MET A 1 0.52 -8.31 -20.44
C MET A 1 1.89 -7.72 -20.09
N LEU A 2 2.46 -6.84 -20.92
CA LEU A 2 3.82 -6.28 -20.74
C LEU A 2 4.08 -5.62 -19.37
N PHE A 3 3.11 -4.85 -18.85
CA PHE A 3 3.24 -4.20 -17.53
C PHE A 3 3.32 -5.19 -16.36
N GLN A 4 2.59 -6.31 -16.46
CA GLN A 4 2.57 -7.35 -15.43
C GLN A 4 3.85 -8.19 -15.48
N THR A 5 4.36 -8.47 -16.69
CA THR A 5 5.65 -9.10 -16.91
C THR A 5 6.80 -8.24 -16.37
N LEU A 6 6.75 -6.92 -16.60
CA LEU A 6 7.74 -5.98 -16.09
C LEU A 6 7.76 -5.93 -14.56
N LYS A 7 6.59 -5.90 -13.92
CA LYS A 7 6.47 -6.01 -12.45
C LYS A 7 7.08 -7.29 -11.91
N PHE A 8 6.86 -8.43 -12.59
CA PHE A 8 7.42 -9.71 -12.17
C PHE A 8 8.95 -9.73 -12.25
N TYR A 9 9.53 -9.27 -13.37
CA TYR A 9 10.98 -9.19 -13.51
C TYR A 9 11.61 -8.23 -12.51
N LEU A 10 10.96 -7.08 -12.26
CA LEU A 10 11.44 -6.10 -11.30
C LEU A 10 11.38 -6.64 -9.88
N ALA A 11 10.30 -7.33 -9.49
CA ALA A 11 10.20 -8.02 -8.20
C ALA A 11 11.28 -9.10 -8.04
N ARG A 12 11.50 -9.91 -9.08
CA ARG A 12 12.52 -10.97 -9.06
C ARG A 12 13.94 -10.41 -8.95
N LEU A 13 14.24 -9.35 -9.70
CA LEU A 13 15.53 -8.67 -9.65
C LEU A 13 15.76 -8.08 -8.25
N THR A 14 14.76 -7.43 -7.69
CA THR A 14 14.79 -6.88 -6.33
C THR A 14 15.03 -7.97 -5.26
N VAL A 15 14.35 -9.11 -5.35
CA VAL A 15 14.59 -10.24 -4.43
C VAL A 15 16.00 -10.81 -4.60
N SER A 16 16.49 -10.94 -5.84
CA SER A 16 17.86 -11.42 -6.08
C SER A 16 18.92 -10.46 -5.54
N LEU A 17 18.75 -9.15 -5.72
CA LEU A 17 19.65 -8.15 -5.12
C LEU A 17 19.60 -8.21 -3.59
N PHE A 18 18.41 -8.33 -3.01
CA PHE A 18 18.26 -8.45 -1.56
C PHE A 18 18.98 -9.70 -1.02
N LEU A 19 18.87 -10.84 -1.70
CA LEU A 19 19.60 -12.07 -1.33
C LEU A 19 21.11 -11.90 -1.45
N VAL A 20 21.59 -11.34 -2.57
CA VAL A 20 23.03 -11.11 -2.80
C VAL A 20 23.60 -10.15 -1.77
N PHE A 21 22.91 -9.04 -1.49
CA PHE A 21 23.37 -8.07 -0.51
C PHE A 21 23.20 -8.56 0.93
N GLY A 22 22.06 -9.14 1.29
CA GLY A 22 21.82 -9.64 2.65
C GLY A 22 22.74 -10.80 3.02
N VAL A 23 22.75 -11.87 2.21
CA VAL A 23 23.57 -13.06 2.47
C VAL A 23 25.04 -12.78 2.19
N GLY A 24 25.36 -12.05 1.11
CA GLY A 24 26.73 -11.68 0.78
C GLY A 24 27.35 -10.78 1.84
N PHE A 25 26.62 -9.76 2.32
CA PHE A 25 27.09 -8.92 3.42
C PHE A 25 27.23 -9.70 4.73
N SER A 26 26.25 -10.55 5.07
CA SER A 26 26.34 -11.35 6.30
C SER A 26 27.53 -12.31 6.27
N SER A 27 27.83 -12.91 5.12
CA SER A 27 29.02 -13.75 4.94
C SER A 27 30.31 -12.95 5.03
N LEU A 28 30.38 -11.77 4.38
CA LEU A 28 31.54 -10.86 4.46
C LEU A 28 31.78 -10.38 5.90
N TYR A 29 30.72 -9.96 6.59
CA TYR A 29 30.76 -9.57 7.99
C TYR A 29 31.28 -10.71 8.86
N PHE A 30 30.78 -11.94 8.67
CA PHE A 30 31.26 -13.11 9.40
C PHE A 30 32.74 -13.37 9.17
N PHE A 31 33.23 -13.31 7.93
CA PHE A 31 34.67 -13.46 7.66
C PHE A 31 35.50 -12.31 8.25
N HIS A 32 35.00 -11.09 8.20
CA HIS A 32 35.70 -9.92 8.74
C HIS A 32 35.82 -9.98 10.27
N GLU A 33 34.71 -10.19 10.98
CA GLU A 33 34.66 -10.17 12.45
C GLU A 33 35.21 -11.46 13.08
N VAL A 34 34.96 -12.63 12.46
CA VAL A 34 35.31 -13.92 13.06
C VAL A 34 36.62 -14.49 12.51
N ALA A 35 36.93 -14.30 11.23
CA ALA A 35 38.10 -14.94 10.60
C ALA A 35 39.34 -14.03 10.48
N LEU A 36 39.20 -12.70 10.39
CA LEU A 36 40.31 -11.76 10.20
C LEU A 36 40.18 -10.48 11.07
N PRO A 37 40.24 -10.59 12.40
CA PRO A 37 39.90 -9.50 13.34
C PRO A 37 40.85 -8.28 13.32
N ASN A 38 41.98 -8.33 12.60
CA ASN A 38 42.99 -7.27 12.55
C ASN A 38 43.09 -6.56 11.19
N VAL A 39 42.23 -6.87 10.23
CA VAL A 39 42.22 -6.19 8.92
C VAL A 39 41.05 -5.21 8.91
N MET A 40 41.33 -3.91 8.86
CA MET A 40 40.26 -2.92 8.66
C MET A 40 39.98 -2.77 7.17
N PHE A 41 38.79 -3.21 6.75
CA PHE A 41 38.26 -2.90 5.42
C PHE A 41 37.41 -1.62 5.47
N ASP A 42 37.46 -0.82 4.40
CA ASP A 42 36.62 0.37 4.25
C ASP A 42 35.24 -0.04 3.74
N ASP A 43 34.33 -0.35 4.67
CA ASP A 43 32.97 -0.84 4.39
C ASP A 43 31.96 0.27 4.08
N LEU A 44 32.42 1.52 3.94
CA LEU A 44 31.55 2.69 3.76
C LEU A 44 30.66 2.56 2.53
N ALA A 45 31.20 2.06 1.41
CA ALA A 45 30.44 1.86 0.17
C ALA A 45 29.31 0.84 0.35
N ILE A 46 29.55 -0.24 1.11
CA ILE A 46 28.56 -1.29 1.34
C ILE A 46 27.48 -0.81 2.31
N GLN A 47 27.86 -0.07 3.37
CA GLN A 47 26.93 0.53 4.31
C GLN A 47 25.95 1.50 3.62
N TRP A 48 26.46 2.38 2.75
CA TRP A 48 25.63 3.29 1.96
C TRP A 48 24.66 2.56 1.04
N LEU A 49 25.12 1.46 0.43
CA LEU A 49 24.27 0.65 -0.43
C LEU A 49 23.15 -0.06 0.35
N ILE A 50 23.46 -0.64 1.51
CA ILE A 50 22.45 -1.26 2.38
C ILE A 50 21.44 -0.21 2.86
N PHE A 51 21.92 0.97 3.26
CA PHE A 51 21.06 2.08 3.66
C PHE A 51 20.08 2.47 2.54
N LEU A 52 20.56 2.58 1.30
CA LEU A 52 19.74 2.89 0.14
C LEU A 52 18.69 1.80 -0.11
N VAL A 53 19.07 0.53 -0.03
CA VAL A 53 18.16 -0.61 -0.18
C VAL A 53 17.08 -0.59 0.91
N CYS A 54 17.46 -0.37 2.17
CA CYS A 54 16.52 -0.27 3.29
C CYS A 54 15.53 0.90 3.13
N LEU A 55 16.01 2.07 2.69
CA LEU A 55 15.15 3.22 2.41
C LEU A 55 14.17 2.89 1.28
N PHE A 56 14.65 2.27 0.20
CA PHE A 56 13.80 1.86 -0.92
C PHE A 56 12.69 0.91 -0.48
N PHE A 57 12.98 -0.14 0.29
CA PHE A 57 11.95 -1.07 0.77
C PHE A 57 11.01 -0.44 1.79
N GLY A 58 11.54 0.36 2.71
CA GLY A 58 10.75 1.04 3.75
C GLY A 58 9.75 2.05 3.16
N PHE A 59 10.12 2.72 2.07
CA PHE A 59 9.29 3.76 1.47
C PHE A 59 8.49 3.27 0.25
N VAL A 60 9.17 2.68 -0.73
CA VAL A 60 8.57 2.26 -2.01
C VAL A 60 7.88 0.92 -1.87
N GLY A 61 8.58 -0.08 -1.32
CA GLY A 61 8.04 -1.44 -1.17
C GLY A 61 6.80 -1.47 -0.28
N TYR A 62 6.89 -0.82 0.88
CA TYR A 62 5.77 -0.73 1.82
C TYR A 62 4.57 0.01 1.22
N GLY A 63 4.81 1.13 0.51
CA GLY A 63 3.76 1.86 -0.20
C GLY A 63 3.06 1.04 -1.28
N MET A 64 3.82 0.35 -2.13
CA MET A 64 3.28 -0.50 -3.20
C MET A 64 2.39 -1.63 -2.67
N LEU A 65 2.75 -2.24 -1.54
CA LEU A 65 1.92 -3.26 -0.89
C LEU A 65 0.60 -2.68 -0.39
N GLY A 66 0.64 -1.45 0.16
CA GLY A 66 -0.56 -0.71 0.56
C GLY A 66 -1.51 -0.46 -0.60
N GLU A 67 -0.99 0.06 -1.71
CA GLU A 67 -1.79 0.33 -2.91
C GLU A 67 -2.44 -0.94 -3.46
N GLN A 68 -1.69 -2.04 -3.55
CA GLN A 68 -2.22 -3.30 -4.05
C GLN A 68 -3.34 -3.83 -3.16
N ARG A 69 -3.18 -3.78 -1.83
CA ARG A 69 -4.23 -4.18 -0.87
C ARG A 69 -5.48 -3.31 -1.02
N PHE A 70 -5.30 -2.00 -1.16
CA PHE A 70 -6.41 -1.06 -1.35
C PHE A 70 -7.23 -1.39 -2.60
N TYR A 71 -6.57 -1.54 -3.77
CA TYR A 71 -7.27 -1.86 -5.01
C TYR A 71 -7.95 -3.23 -4.97
N ASN A 72 -7.36 -4.22 -4.29
CA ASN A 72 -7.97 -5.54 -4.17
C ASN A 72 -9.24 -5.49 -3.31
N SER A 73 -9.20 -4.78 -2.18
CA SER A 73 -10.38 -4.57 -1.34
C SER A 73 -11.47 -3.78 -2.06
N LEU A 74 -11.09 -2.72 -2.79
CA LEU A 74 -12.01 -1.92 -3.60
C LEU A 74 -12.66 -2.75 -4.72
N HIS A 75 -11.89 -3.62 -5.38
CA HIS A 75 -12.42 -4.52 -6.40
C HIS A 75 -13.37 -5.58 -5.80
N GLY A 76 -13.10 -6.06 -4.59
CA GLY A 76 -14.01 -6.92 -3.83
C GLY A 76 -15.36 -6.25 -3.56
N LEU A 77 -15.34 -4.94 -3.25
CA LEU A 77 -16.53 -4.12 -3.05
C LEU A 77 -17.30 -3.79 -4.34
N LYS A 78 -16.69 -3.96 -5.51
CA LYS A 78 -17.39 -3.79 -6.79
C LYS A 78 -18.17 -5.04 -7.22
N ASN A 79 -17.70 -6.23 -6.83
CA ASN A 79 -18.28 -7.52 -7.21
C ASN A 79 -19.03 -8.16 -6.05
N ILE A 80 -19.96 -7.41 -5.45
CA ILE A 80 -20.71 -7.87 -4.29
C ILE A 80 -21.74 -8.91 -4.72
N PRO A 81 -21.70 -10.14 -4.17
CA PRO A 81 -22.71 -11.15 -4.49
C PRO A 81 -24.08 -10.75 -3.92
N PRO A 82 -25.18 -11.03 -4.62
CA PRO A 82 -26.52 -10.53 -4.26
C PRO A 82 -27.06 -11.03 -2.90
N LYS A 83 -26.37 -11.96 -2.23
CA LYS A 83 -26.74 -12.50 -0.90
C LYS A 83 -25.97 -11.86 0.28
N SER A 84 -25.10 -10.88 0.02
CA SER A 84 -24.29 -10.25 1.06
C SER A 84 -25.15 -9.38 2.00
N VAL A 85 -24.86 -9.47 3.30
CA VAL A 85 -25.53 -8.66 4.33
C VAL A 85 -25.09 -7.19 4.18
N VAL A 86 -26.06 -6.29 3.99
CA VAL A 86 -25.87 -4.84 3.78
C VAL A 86 -24.95 -4.20 4.84
N GLY A 87 -25.05 -4.62 6.10
CA GLY A 87 -24.19 -4.13 7.19
C GLY A 87 -22.71 -4.53 7.04
N ASN A 88 -22.42 -5.70 6.47
CA ASN A 88 -21.04 -6.16 6.26
C ASN A 88 -20.32 -5.30 5.21
N ILE A 89 -21.05 -4.88 4.17
CA ILE A 89 -20.51 -4.04 3.10
C ILE A 89 -20.17 -2.64 3.62
N LYS A 90 -21.03 -2.05 4.46
CA LYS A 90 -20.74 -0.76 5.10
C LYS A 90 -19.46 -0.83 5.93
N ASN A 91 -19.32 -1.86 6.75
CA ASN A 91 -18.13 -2.06 7.55
C ASN A 91 -16.87 -2.23 6.68
N GLN A 92 -16.99 -2.90 5.53
CA GLN A 92 -15.88 -3.01 4.58
C GLN A 92 -15.49 -1.65 3.95
N PHE A 93 -16.46 -0.79 3.63
CA PHE A 93 -16.16 0.58 3.16
C PHE A 93 -15.55 1.45 4.26
N GLU A 94 -16.05 1.38 5.50
CA GLU A 94 -15.48 2.10 6.64
C GLU A 94 -14.03 1.66 6.89
N ASN A 95 -13.77 0.36 6.92
CA ASN A 95 -12.42 -0.20 7.04
C ASN A 95 -11.51 0.23 5.87
N LEU A 96 -12.04 0.32 4.66
CA LEU A 96 -11.29 0.78 3.49
C LEU A 96 -10.87 2.24 3.65
N ILE A 97 -11.78 3.10 4.12
CA ILE A 97 -11.51 4.51 4.40
C ILE A 97 -10.48 4.64 5.54
N GLU A 98 -10.64 3.89 6.63
CA GLU A 98 -9.68 3.87 7.73
C GLU A 98 -8.29 3.41 7.26
N PHE A 99 -8.25 2.38 6.40
CA PHE A 99 -7.01 1.89 5.82
C PHE A 99 -6.24 2.99 5.07
N THR A 100 -6.91 3.95 4.43
CA THR A 100 -6.22 5.07 3.75
C THR A 100 -5.47 6.03 4.68
N TYR A 101 -5.75 6.01 5.99
CA TYR A 101 -5.01 6.78 7.01
C TYR A 101 -3.78 6.06 7.54
N SER A 102 -3.60 4.77 7.20
CA SER A 102 -2.46 3.99 7.65
C SER A 102 -1.13 4.50 7.07
N SER A 103 -0.03 4.12 7.72
CA SER A 103 1.35 4.44 7.31
C SER A 103 1.76 3.85 5.96
N TYR A 104 0.92 3.03 5.35
CA TYR A 104 1.11 2.52 3.99
C TYR A 104 1.05 3.61 2.93
N PHE A 105 0.39 4.75 3.21
CA PHE A 105 0.16 5.77 2.19
C PHE A 105 0.88 7.07 2.50
N LEU A 106 1.48 7.66 1.46
CA LEU A 106 1.92 9.05 1.52
C LEU A 106 0.70 9.96 1.68
N PRO A 107 0.81 11.10 2.40
CA PRO A 107 -0.34 11.96 2.70
C PRO A 107 -1.14 12.38 1.45
N ALA A 108 -0.47 12.70 0.35
CA ALA A 108 -1.12 13.06 -0.91
C ALA A 108 -1.85 11.87 -1.55
N THR A 109 -1.21 10.70 -1.59
CA THR A 109 -1.76 9.48 -2.19
C THR A 109 -2.92 8.93 -1.37
N GLY A 110 -2.78 8.88 -0.05
CA GLY A 110 -3.84 8.48 0.88
C GLY A 110 -5.07 9.38 0.77
N LYS A 111 -4.88 10.70 0.68
CA LYS A 111 -5.99 11.64 0.43
C LYS A 111 -6.73 11.33 -0.88
N ARG A 112 -6.00 11.01 -1.96
CA ARG A 112 -6.62 10.64 -3.25
C ARG A 112 -7.45 9.37 -3.14
N TYR A 113 -6.91 8.31 -2.53
CA TYR A 113 -7.62 7.04 -2.34
C TYR A 113 -8.81 7.17 -1.39
N ARG A 114 -8.68 7.99 -0.35
CA ARG A 114 -9.78 8.30 0.56
C ARG A 114 -10.93 8.96 -0.17
N ASN A 115 -10.65 9.97 -0.99
CA ASN A 115 -11.69 10.66 -1.75
C ASN A 115 -12.41 9.71 -2.71
N LEU A 116 -11.67 8.85 -3.42
CA LEU A 116 -12.25 7.82 -4.28
C LEU A 116 -13.15 6.84 -3.51
N SER A 117 -12.72 6.43 -2.31
CA SER A 117 -13.48 5.50 -1.45
C SER A 117 -14.76 6.13 -0.93
N VAL A 118 -14.71 7.39 -0.51
CA VAL A 118 -15.86 8.16 -0.01
C VAL A 118 -16.91 8.34 -1.12
N LEU A 119 -16.48 8.64 -2.35
CA LEU A 119 -17.39 8.74 -3.50
C LEU A 119 -18.11 7.41 -3.77
N GLN A 120 -17.37 6.30 -3.85
CA GLN A 120 -17.99 4.99 -4.10
C GLN A 120 -18.89 4.53 -2.94
N PHE A 121 -18.53 4.89 -1.70
CA PHE A 121 -19.36 4.59 -0.55
C PHE A 121 -20.68 5.39 -0.58
N ALA A 122 -20.62 6.67 -0.94
CA ALA A 122 -21.81 7.49 -1.17
C ALA A 122 -22.71 6.89 -2.25
N ASP A 123 -22.17 6.51 -3.41
CA ASP A 123 -22.94 5.87 -4.48
C ASP A 123 -23.64 4.59 -4.00
N TYR A 124 -22.93 3.77 -3.21
CA TYR A 124 -23.50 2.56 -2.63
C TYR A 124 -24.64 2.88 -1.64
N LEU A 125 -24.44 3.83 -0.72
CA LEU A 125 -25.44 4.22 0.26
C LEU A 125 -26.71 4.79 -0.40
N ILE A 126 -26.55 5.56 -1.50
CA ILE A 126 -27.68 6.04 -2.31
C ILE A 126 -28.42 4.85 -2.94
N SER A 127 -27.68 3.87 -3.49
CA SER A 127 -28.29 2.71 -4.16
C SER A 127 -29.16 1.86 -3.24
N ILE A 128 -28.84 1.81 -1.95
CA ILE A 128 -29.64 1.10 -0.93
C ILE A 128 -30.72 1.99 -0.29
N GLY A 129 -30.77 3.28 -0.64
CA GLY A 129 -31.74 4.24 -0.10
C GLY A 129 -31.54 4.55 1.38
N GLU A 130 -30.29 4.61 1.86
CA GLU A 130 -30.03 4.83 3.28
C GLU A 130 -29.95 6.33 3.63
N GLU A 131 -30.77 6.72 4.62
CA GLU A 131 -30.90 8.10 5.10
C GLU A 131 -30.41 8.29 6.55
N THR A 132 -29.60 7.36 7.06
CA THR A 132 -29.07 7.48 8.43
C THR A 132 -28.21 8.75 8.56
N PRO A 133 -28.13 9.38 9.76
CA PRO A 133 -27.32 10.59 9.97
C PRO A 133 -25.84 10.40 9.58
N LYS A 134 -25.32 9.17 9.74
CA LYS A 134 -23.97 8.81 9.30
C LYS A 134 -23.83 8.80 7.78
N ALA A 135 -24.81 8.26 7.05
CA ALA A 135 -24.83 8.28 5.59
C ALA A 135 -24.90 9.71 5.05
N LEU A 136 -25.68 10.58 5.70
CA LEU A 136 -25.77 12.00 5.32
C LEU A 136 -24.42 12.72 5.39
N ASN A 137 -23.62 12.46 6.43
CA ASN A 137 -22.26 13.01 6.53
C ASN A 137 -21.36 12.55 5.38
N VAL A 138 -21.47 11.28 4.97
CA VAL A 138 -20.71 10.73 3.84
C VAL A 138 -21.13 11.39 2.53
N TYR A 139 -22.43 11.63 2.32
CA TYR A 139 -22.93 12.35 1.14
C TYR A 139 -22.42 13.79 1.06
N VAL A 140 -22.50 14.52 2.17
CA VAL A 140 -21.97 15.90 2.23
C VAL A 140 -20.47 15.91 1.93
N GLN A 141 -19.73 14.96 2.50
CA GLN A 141 -18.29 14.84 2.26
C GLN A 141 -17.99 14.52 0.79
N ALA A 142 -18.75 13.61 0.16
CA ALA A 142 -18.64 13.29 -1.26
C ALA A 142 -18.96 14.51 -2.14
N PHE A 143 -20.02 15.25 -1.80
CA PHE A 143 -20.46 16.44 -2.53
C PHE A 143 -19.42 17.57 -2.52
N ILE A 144 -18.83 17.86 -1.34
CA ILE A 144 -17.74 18.84 -1.21
C ILE A 144 -16.53 18.45 -2.07
N GLN A 145 -16.27 17.14 -2.22
CA GLN A 145 -15.11 16.63 -2.95
C GLN A 145 -15.28 16.57 -4.46
N SER A 146 -16.52 16.44 -4.96
CA SER A 146 -16.83 16.38 -6.38
C SER A 146 -18.12 17.15 -6.71
N PRO A 147 -18.06 18.49 -6.81
CA PRO A 147 -19.24 19.33 -7.07
C PRO A 147 -19.79 19.22 -8.51
N GLN A 148 -19.23 18.34 -9.37
CA GLN A 148 -19.47 18.37 -10.81
C GLN A 148 -20.87 17.93 -11.28
N ASN A 149 -21.78 17.51 -10.39
CA ASN A 149 -23.17 17.19 -10.73
C ASN A 149 -24.15 17.79 -9.70
N SER A 150 -24.04 19.08 -9.39
CA SER A 150 -25.12 19.83 -8.71
C SER A 150 -26.25 20.16 -9.68
#